data_AF-A0A2R4FL16-F1
#
_entry.id   AF-A0A2R4FL16-F1
#
_cell.length_a   1.000
_cell.length_b   1.000
_cell.length_c   1.000
_cell.angle_alpha   90.00
_cell.angle_beta   90.00
_cell.angle_gamma   90.00
#
_symmetry.space_group_name_H-M   'P 1'
#
loop_
_entity.id
_entity.type
_entity.pdbx_description
1 polymer ?
#
loop_
_entity_poly.entity_id
_entity_poly.type
_entity_poly.pdbx_seq_one_letter_code
_entity_poly.pdbx_strand_id
1 'polypeptide(L)'
;MFGQITTTPPAERGLEDLDAAALAYAARIAGLPPERRQEARDDLVRFALPFAGRLARRYRGRGEPLEDLEQVARLGLVNAVDRYDPERGSFTAYAAITIVGEIKRHFRDRTWGVHVPRRLRDLILEVGQATAALTSELSRAPSVAELAARLETPEEEILAALESAAGYSPASLNAPVGGESSAEFGDLVGESDTDLESVDDRVTVSGLLGRLPWRERRILAMRFYGNQTQAEIAARFGISQMHVSRLLSRALTWLRQAMLADSPAPWQAGGAEAGGAPARLEVRQAGERVVVEVTGEIDRETAEQLRQAVVEAVADGHPTEVAIDLTDVAKLDGPALAALVAGRDAAHRAGVRWRLARAQPVVQHSLSAAGLVALPAD
;
A
#
# COMPACT_ATOMS: atom_id res chain seq x y z
N MET A 1 49.30 66.59 -34.74
CA MET A 1 49.04 66.62 -33.28
C MET A 1 47.66 66.02 -33.05
N PHE A 2 47.56 64.69 -33.15
CA PHE A 2 46.31 63.95 -32.95
C PHE A 2 46.42 63.21 -31.63
N GLY A 3 45.55 63.55 -30.68
CA GLY A 3 45.50 62.95 -29.35
C GLY A 3 45.20 61.47 -29.43
N GLN A 4 46.00 60.68 -28.73
CA GLN A 4 45.83 59.25 -28.59
C GLN A 4 44.53 58.97 -27.82
N ILE A 5 43.60 58.28 -28.46
CA ILE A 5 42.43 57.69 -27.80
C ILE A 5 42.96 56.49 -27.01
N THR A 6 43.11 56.65 -25.71
CA THR A 6 43.41 55.56 -24.79
C THR A 6 42.19 54.63 -24.71
N THR A 7 42.30 53.44 -25.28
CA THR A 7 41.35 52.35 -25.14
C THR A 7 41.51 51.70 -23.77
N THR A 8 40.66 52.10 -22.82
CA THR A 8 40.55 51.45 -21.51
C THR A 8 39.99 50.02 -21.66
N PRO A 9 40.59 49.00 -21.01
CA PRO A 9 40.14 47.61 -21.12
C PRO A 9 38.71 47.40 -20.56
N PRO A 10 37.95 46.39 -21.05
CA PRO A 10 36.50 46.25 -20.79
C PRO A 10 36.13 45.89 -19.35
N ALA A 11 37.10 45.58 -18.49
CA ALA A 11 36.87 45.02 -17.15
C ALA A 11 36.57 46.07 -16.07
N GLU A 12 36.83 47.37 -16.34
CA GLU A 12 36.70 48.47 -15.36
C GLU A 12 35.64 49.51 -15.73
N ARG A 13 34.71 49.20 -16.65
CA ARG A 13 33.51 50.03 -16.83
C ARG A 13 32.52 49.71 -15.71
N GLY A 14 32.56 50.54 -14.67
CA GLY A 14 31.74 50.42 -13.47
C GLY A 14 30.23 50.54 -13.75
N LEU A 15 29.44 50.35 -12.70
CA LEU A 15 27.98 50.59 -12.70
C LEU A 15 27.59 51.99 -13.23
N GLU A 16 28.53 52.94 -13.20
CA GLU A 16 28.36 54.34 -13.65
C GLU A 16 27.98 54.47 -15.14
N ASP A 17 28.33 53.50 -15.98
CA ASP A 17 28.00 53.53 -17.41
C ASP A 17 26.60 52.97 -17.73
N LEU A 18 25.95 52.25 -16.81
CA LEU A 18 24.69 51.56 -17.10
C LEU A 18 23.51 52.52 -17.23
N ASP A 19 23.44 53.54 -16.37
CA ASP A 19 22.39 54.56 -16.46
C ASP A 19 22.54 55.41 -17.72
N ALA A 20 23.78 55.78 -18.06
CA ALA A 20 24.06 56.49 -19.31
C ALA A 20 23.71 55.65 -20.54
N ALA A 21 24.06 54.36 -20.55
CA ALA A 21 23.71 53.44 -21.62
C ALA A 21 22.18 53.23 -21.75
N ALA A 22 21.47 53.12 -20.62
CA ALA A 22 20.02 52.98 -20.60
C ALA A 22 19.29 54.25 -21.08
N LEU A 23 19.78 55.44 -20.71
CA LEU A 23 19.27 56.71 -21.23
C LEU A 23 19.54 56.85 -22.73
N ALA A 24 20.74 56.50 -23.19
CA ALA A 24 21.09 56.50 -24.62
C ALA A 24 20.21 55.52 -25.41
N TYR A 25 19.93 54.34 -24.86
CA TYR A 25 18.96 53.39 -25.42
C TYR A 25 17.56 54.01 -25.50
N ALA A 26 17.05 54.57 -24.41
CA ALA A 26 15.70 55.15 -24.36
C ALA A 26 15.53 56.31 -25.36
N ALA A 27 16.56 57.16 -25.52
CA ALA A 27 16.58 58.21 -26.53
C ALA A 27 16.63 57.64 -27.97
N ARG A 28 17.36 56.53 -28.18
CA ARG A 28 17.53 55.89 -29.49
C ARG A 28 16.28 55.17 -29.98
N ILE A 29 15.47 54.59 -29.10
CA ILE A 29 14.27 53.81 -29.49
C ILE A 29 13.06 54.67 -29.90
N ALA A 30 13.05 55.95 -29.54
CA ALA A 30 11.98 56.89 -29.91
C ALA A 30 11.99 57.14 -31.44
N GLY A 31 11.14 56.42 -32.16
CA GLY A 31 10.97 56.55 -33.61
C GLY A 31 11.63 55.47 -34.48
N LEU A 32 12.25 54.45 -33.88
CA LEU A 32 12.83 53.34 -34.65
C LEU A 32 11.77 52.30 -35.10
N PRO A 33 11.96 51.68 -36.29
CA PRO A 33 11.16 50.53 -36.71
C PRO A 33 11.36 49.32 -35.75
N PRO A 34 10.41 48.38 -35.70
CA PRO A 34 10.44 47.25 -34.76
C PRO A 34 11.76 46.47 -34.73
N GLU A 35 12.34 46.17 -35.89
CA GLU A 35 13.60 45.40 -36.00
C GLU A 35 14.77 46.11 -35.32
N ARG A 36 14.93 47.42 -35.56
CA ARG A 36 15.99 48.21 -34.94
C ARG A 36 15.77 48.47 -33.46
N ARG A 37 14.51 48.43 -32.99
CA ARG A 37 14.21 48.45 -31.55
C ARG A 37 14.66 47.15 -30.88
N GLN A 38 14.45 46.02 -31.54
CA GLN A 38 14.91 44.73 -31.03
C GLN A 38 16.45 44.67 -30.96
N GLU A 39 17.15 45.12 -32.01
CA GLU A 39 18.62 45.22 -32.00
C GLU A 39 19.13 46.11 -30.87
N ALA A 40 18.54 47.30 -30.71
CA ALA A 40 18.95 48.24 -29.67
C ALA A 40 18.70 47.71 -28.25
N ARG A 41 17.62 46.94 -28.08
CA ARG A 41 17.30 46.25 -26.83
C ARG A 41 18.31 45.17 -26.52
N ASP A 42 18.62 44.32 -27.50
CA ASP A 42 19.58 43.23 -27.34
C ASP A 42 21.00 43.77 -27.03
N ASP A 43 21.38 44.92 -27.61
CA ASP A 43 22.62 45.62 -27.27
C ASP A 43 22.65 46.04 -25.79
N LEU A 44 21.58 46.66 -25.27
CA LEU A 44 21.51 47.08 -23.88
C LEU A 44 21.54 45.86 -22.94
N VAL A 45 20.81 44.79 -23.27
CA VAL A 45 20.84 43.54 -22.50
C VAL A 45 22.25 42.97 -22.46
N ARG A 46 22.93 42.84 -23.62
CA ARG A 46 24.31 42.32 -23.70
C ARG A 46 25.28 43.15 -22.88
N PHE A 47 25.17 44.48 -22.95
CA PHE A 47 25.99 45.40 -22.18
C PHE A 47 25.81 45.21 -20.66
N ALA A 48 24.57 44.95 -20.22
CA ALA A 48 24.23 44.77 -18.81
C ALA A 48 24.38 43.33 -18.28
N LEU A 49 24.71 42.33 -19.11
CA LEU A 49 24.89 40.93 -18.66
C LEU A 49 25.90 40.77 -17.50
N PRO A 50 27.08 41.42 -17.49
CA PRO A 50 28.01 41.30 -16.37
C PRO A 50 27.44 41.81 -15.05
N PHE A 51 26.54 42.80 -15.08
CA PHE A 51 25.86 43.31 -13.91
C PHE A 51 24.89 42.29 -13.31
N ALA A 52 24.08 41.62 -14.14
CA ALA A 52 23.22 40.52 -13.69
C ALA A 52 24.05 39.38 -13.07
N GLY A 53 25.17 38.99 -13.70
CA GLY A 53 26.07 37.98 -13.15
C GLY A 53 26.69 38.37 -11.80
N ARG A 54 27.06 39.65 -11.61
CA ARG A 54 27.54 40.14 -10.29
C ARG A 54 26.47 40.03 -9.21
N LEU A 55 25.19 40.29 -9.54
CA LEU A 55 24.10 40.14 -8.59
C LEU A 55 23.84 38.67 -8.25
N ALA A 56 23.83 37.78 -9.25
CA ALA A 56 23.68 36.34 -9.05
C ALA A 56 24.77 35.74 -8.14
N ARG A 57 26.03 36.16 -8.31
CA ARG A 57 27.17 35.69 -7.49
C ARG A 57 27.00 35.94 -5.99
N ARG A 58 26.24 36.95 -5.57
CA ARG A 58 25.90 37.19 -4.15
C ARG A 58 25.04 36.09 -3.53
N TYR A 59 24.45 35.24 -4.38
CA TYR A 59 23.58 34.13 -4.01
C TYR A 59 24.21 32.74 -4.17
N ARG A 60 25.50 32.68 -4.49
CA ARG A 60 26.25 31.41 -4.56
C ARG A 60 26.19 30.67 -3.21
N GLY A 61 26.09 29.34 -3.26
CA GLY A 61 26.14 28.48 -2.08
C GLY A 61 24.83 28.41 -1.29
N ARG A 62 23.70 28.80 -1.90
CA ARG A 62 22.36 28.73 -1.29
C ARG A 62 21.49 27.57 -1.81
N GLY A 63 22.12 26.49 -2.29
CA GLY A 63 21.40 25.28 -2.73
C GLY A 63 21.03 25.21 -4.21
N GLU A 64 21.35 26.24 -5.01
CA GLU A 64 21.17 26.24 -6.48
C GLU A 64 22.52 26.42 -7.19
N PRO A 65 22.73 25.76 -8.35
CA PRO A 65 23.92 25.98 -9.18
C PRO A 65 24.06 27.46 -9.58
N LEU A 66 25.29 27.96 -9.55
CA LEU A 66 25.54 29.36 -9.91
C LEU A 66 25.09 29.68 -11.34
N GLU A 67 25.25 28.73 -12.27
CA GLU A 67 24.83 28.89 -13.66
C GLU A 67 23.33 29.12 -13.77
N ASP A 68 22.51 28.39 -13.00
CA ASP A 68 21.06 28.57 -12.98
C ASP A 68 20.67 29.92 -12.38
N LEU A 69 21.32 30.33 -11.29
CA LEU A 69 21.13 31.65 -10.69
C LEU A 69 21.51 32.78 -11.66
N GLU A 70 22.57 32.59 -12.46
CA GLU A 70 22.91 33.52 -13.52
C GLU A 70 21.85 33.58 -14.61
N GLN A 71 21.25 32.45 -15.01
CA GLN A 71 20.15 32.47 -15.98
C GLN A 71 18.91 33.19 -15.45
N VAL A 72 18.54 32.96 -14.19
CA VAL A 72 17.44 33.68 -13.54
C VAL A 72 17.73 35.17 -13.48
N ALA A 73 18.96 35.56 -13.14
CA ALA A 73 19.36 36.95 -13.13
C ALA A 73 19.30 37.60 -14.51
N ARG A 74 19.71 36.86 -15.57
CA ARG A 74 19.60 37.32 -16.97
C ARG A 74 18.14 37.50 -17.39
N LEU A 75 17.24 36.60 -16.99
CA LEU A 75 15.80 36.76 -17.22
C LEU A 75 15.25 38.02 -16.53
N GLY A 76 15.66 38.26 -15.28
CA GLY A 76 15.29 39.47 -14.56
C GLY A 76 15.83 40.75 -15.20
N LEU A 77 17.03 40.70 -15.77
CA LEU A 77 17.61 41.81 -16.52
C LEU A 77 16.80 42.11 -17.77
N VAL A 78 16.42 41.08 -18.53
CA VAL A 78 15.58 41.23 -19.73
C VAL A 78 14.27 41.93 -19.36
N ASN A 79 13.59 41.46 -18.31
CA ASN A 79 12.36 42.07 -17.82
C ASN A 79 12.56 43.53 -17.36
N ALA A 80 13.72 43.83 -16.75
CA ALA A 80 14.05 45.19 -16.33
C ALA A 80 14.27 46.13 -17.53
N VAL A 81 14.96 45.67 -18.58
CA VAL A 81 15.14 46.44 -19.82
C VAL A 81 13.81 46.70 -20.51
N ASP A 82 12.94 45.69 -20.58
CA ASP A 82 11.64 45.80 -21.26
C ASP A 82 10.66 46.78 -20.60
N ARG A 83 10.82 47.00 -19.28
CA ARG A 83 9.91 47.82 -18.47
C ARG A 83 10.55 49.10 -17.94
N TYR A 84 11.78 49.38 -18.33
CA TYR A 84 12.48 50.57 -17.86
C TYR A 84 11.83 51.84 -18.42
N ASP A 85 11.61 52.80 -17.53
CA ASP A 85 11.09 54.13 -17.83
C ASP A 85 12.12 55.17 -17.35
N PRO A 86 12.77 55.91 -18.26
CA PRO A 86 13.82 56.86 -17.91
C PRO A 86 13.30 58.05 -17.09
N GLU A 87 12.00 58.36 -17.16
CA GLU A 87 11.41 59.46 -16.38
C GLU A 87 11.28 59.11 -14.89
N ARG A 88 11.38 57.82 -14.54
CA ARG A 88 11.22 57.31 -13.17
C ARG A 88 12.54 57.14 -12.40
N GLY A 89 13.68 57.39 -13.04
CA GLY A 89 15.00 57.42 -12.38
C GLY A 89 16.01 56.40 -12.92
N SER A 90 16.95 55.99 -12.07
CA SER A 90 18.12 55.15 -12.43
C SER A 90 17.71 53.76 -12.89
N PHE A 91 18.20 53.35 -14.06
CA PHE A 91 18.06 51.98 -14.58
C PHE A 91 18.74 50.99 -13.66
N THR A 92 19.93 51.31 -13.18
CA THR A 92 20.75 50.46 -12.35
C THR A 92 20.04 50.09 -11.04
N ALA A 93 19.43 51.08 -10.38
CA ALA A 93 18.64 50.86 -9.17
C ALA A 93 17.41 49.98 -9.45
N TYR A 94 16.67 50.28 -10.52
CA TYR A 94 15.48 49.52 -10.91
C TYR A 94 15.79 48.06 -11.30
N ALA A 95 16.82 47.87 -12.12
CA ALA A 95 17.28 46.57 -12.57
C ALA A 95 17.82 45.75 -11.39
N ALA A 96 18.53 46.35 -10.44
CA ALA A 96 18.98 45.65 -9.23
C ALA A 96 17.80 45.05 -8.46
N ILE A 97 16.75 45.84 -8.20
CA ILE A 97 15.55 45.39 -7.48
C ILE A 97 14.84 44.27 -8.25
N THR A 98 14.67 44.46 -9.57
CA THR A 98 13.99 43.48 -10.44
C THR A 98 14.74 42.16 -10.50
N ILE A 99 16.06 42.20 -10.75
CA ILE A 99 16.92 41.01 -10.83
C ILE A 99 16.95 40.27 -9.49
N VAL A 100 17.16 40.99 -8.38
CA VAL A 100 17.15 40.38 -7.04
C VAL A 100 15.78 39.79 -6.71
N GLY A 101 14.69 40.43 -7.13
CA GLY A 101 13.33 39.92 -6.99
C GLY A 101 13.13 38.59 -7.71
N GLU A 102 13.59 38.49 -8.97
CA GLU A 102 13.51 37.25 -9.75
C GLU A 102 14.34 36.12 -9.13
N ILE A 103 15.55 36.40 -8.65
CA ILE A 103 16.39 35.42 -7.95
C ILE A 103 15.68 34.92 -6.68
N LYS A 104 15.15 35.84 -5.85
CA LYS A 104 14.40 35.48 -4.64
C LYS A 104 13.13 34.68 -4.95
N ARG A 105 12.43 35.01 -6.04
CA ARG A 105 11.26 34.27 -6.49
C ARG A 105 11.63 32.87 -6.94
N HIS A 106 12.73 32.70 -7.66
CA HIS A 106 13.23 31.38 -8.05
C HIS A 106 13.50 30.49 -6.82
N PHE A 107 14.19 31.01 -5.81
CA PHE A 107 14.40 30.30 -4.54
C PHE A 107 13.10 29.92 -3.82
N ARG A 108 12.04 30.72 -3.96
CA ARG A 108 10.72 30.46 -3.36
C ARG A 108 9.96 29.37 -4.10
N ASP A 109 10.01 29.40 -5.43
CA ASP A 109 9.10 28.63 -6.28
C ASP A 109 9.70 27.30 -6.74
N ARG A 110 11.04 27.19 -6.82
CA ARG A 110 11.71 26.07 -7.52
C ARG A 110 12.70 25.24 -6.69
N THR A 111 13.11 25.71 -5.52
CA THR A 111 14.13 25.02 -4.70
C THR A 111 13.54 24.02 -3.70
N TRP A 112 12.21 23.98 -3.52
CA TRP A 112 11.59 23.02 -2.60
C TRP A 112 11.60 21.61 -3.19
N GLY A 113 12.41 20.71 -2.63
CA GLY A 113 12.49 19.30 -3.04
C GLY A 113 11.23 18.49 -2.73
N VAL A 114 10.33 19.02 -1.88
CA VAL A 114 9.05 18.42 -1.49
C VAL A 114 7.93 19.44 -1.50
N HIS A 115 6.70 19.01 -1.81
CA HIS A 115 5.54 19.89 -1.78
C HIS A 115 5.17 20.24 -0.33
N VAL A 116 5.33 21.51 0.03
CA VAL A 116 4.94 22.03 1.36
C VAL A 116 3.72 22.97 1.22
N PRO A 117 2.66 22.78 2.05
CA PRO A 117 1.49 23.64 2.04
C PRO A 117 1.85 25.13 2.16
N ARG A 118 1.10 26.00 1.48
CA ARG A 118 1.41 27.43 1.39
C ARG A 118 1.50 28.14 2.75
N ARG A 119 0.54 27.86 3.66
CA ARG A 119 0.55 28.41 5.03
C ARG A 119 1.87 28.11 5.75
N LEU A 120 2.39 26.89 5.60
CA LEU A 120 3.63 26.47 6.25
C LEU A 120 4.86 27.12 5.60
N ARG A 121 4.84 27.35 4.29
CA ARG A 121 5.90 28.11 3.59
C ARG A 121 5.98 29.57 4.05
N ASP A 122 4.83 30.21 4.24
CA ASP A 122 4.76 31.58 4.74
C ASP A 122 5.28 31.64 6.20
N LEU A 123 4.85 30.68 7.04
CA LEU A 123 5.31 30.57 8.43
C LEU A 123 6.83 30.31 8.53
N ILE A 124 7.42 29.50 7.64
CA ILE A 124 8.88 29.27 7.61
C ILE A 124 9.66 30.57 7.41
N LEU A 125 9.17 31.46 6.54
CA LEU A 125 9.80 32.76 6.31
C LEU A 125 9.69 33.67 7.53
N GLU A 126 8.53 33.67 8.21
CA GLU A 126 8.29 34.42 9.43
C GLU A 126 9.16 33.92 10.59
N VAL A 127 9.26 32.60 10.77
CA VAL A 127 10.15 31.95 11.75
C VAL A 127 11.61 32.32 11.49
N GLY A 128 12.06 32.32 10.23
CA GLY A 128 13.43 32.73 9.89
C GLY A 128 13.72 34.20 10.26
N GLN A 129 12.79 35.11 9.99
CA GLN A 129 12.92 36.53 10.34
C GLN A 129 12.89 36.74 11.86
N ALA A 130 11.96 36.10 12.56
CA ALA A 130 11.86 36.16 14.02
C ALA A 130 13.11 35.57 14.70
N THR A 131 13.65 34.47 14.15
CA THR A 131 14.90 33.87 14.64
C THR A 131 16.06 34.85 14.55
N ALA A 132 16.23 35.54 13.41
CA ALA A 132 17.30 36.52 13.24
C ALA A 132 17.14 37.73 14.19
N ALA A 133 15.91 38.26 14.32
CA ALA A 133 15.62 39.37 15.22
C ALA A 133 15.86 39.01 16.69
N LEU A 134 15.29 37.90 17.16
CA LEU A 134 15.48 37.42 18.53
C LEU A 134 16.93 37.06 18.82
N THR A 135 17.66 36.49 17.86
CA THR A 135 19.09 36.20 18.05
C THR A 135 19.87 37.49 18.30
N SER A 136 19.53 38.57 17.58
CA SER A 136 20.13 39.89 17.80
C SER A 136 19.76 40.50 19.15
N GLU A 137 18.52 40.31 19.61
CA GLU A 137 18.04 40.84 20.89
C GLU A 137 18.59 40.06 22.10
N LEU A 138 18.60 38.73 22.02
CA LEU A 138 18.93 37.82 23.12
C LEU A 138 20.44 37.49 23.18
N SER A 139 21.20 37.79 22.12
CA SER A 139 22.59 37.35 21.95
C SER A 139 22.80 35.83 22.08
N ARG A 140 21.74 35.06 21.77
CA ARG A 140 21.72 33.59 21.70
C ARG A 140 20.60 33.14 20.77
N ALA A 141 20.61 31.86 20.38
CA ALA A 141 19.48 31.28 19.65
C ALA A 141 18.19 31.33 20.50
N PRO A 142 17.03 31.72 19.92
CA PRO A 142 15.75 31.70 20.62
C PRO A 142 15.23 30.27 20.79
N SER A 143 14.40 30.06 21.81
CA SER A 143 13.65 28.81 22.01
C SER A 143 12.37 28.77 21.16
N VAL A 144 11.79 27.58 21.01
CA VAL A 144 10.49 27.39 20.32
C VAL A 144 9.38 28.22 20.98
N ALA A 145 9.33 28.23 22.31
CA ALA A 145 8.36 29.03 23.07
C ALA A 145 8.54 30.55 22.84
N GLU A 146 9.78 31.03 22.73
CA GLU A 146 10.07 32.44 22.43
C GLU A 146 9.65 32.84 21.01
N LEU A 147 9.83 31.94 20.04
CA LEU A 147 9.36 32.12 18.67
C LEU A 147 7.83 32.10 18.60
N ALA A 148 7.19 31.14 19.28
CA ALA A 148 5.74 31.03 19.38
C ALA A 148 5.11 32.30 19.97
N ALA A 149 5.68 32.82 21.07
CA ALA A 149 5.24 34.05 21.68
C ALA A 149 5.43 35.28 20.78
N ARG A 150 6.56 35.36 20.03
CA ARG A 150 6.84 36.46 19.11
C ARG A 150 5.91 36.49 17.89
N LEU A 151 5.53 35.31 17.40
CA LEU A 151 4.74 35.13 16.18
C LEU A 151 3.26 34.87 16.46
N GLU A 152 2.83 34.90 17.74
CA GLU A 152 1.46 34.59 18.17
C GLU A 152 0.92 33.28 17.56
N THR A 153 1.79 32.29 17.43
CA THR A 153 1.54 31.02 16.74
C THR A 153 1.82 29.87 17.71
N PRO A 154 1.00 28.81 17.76
CA PRO A 154 1.22 27.68 18.67
C PRO A 154 2.57 27.00 18.41
N GLU A 155 3.23 26.52 19.48
CA GLU A 155 4.55 25.87 19.40
C GLU A 155 4.57 24.69 18.43
N GLU A 156 3.46 23.95 18.31
CA GLU A 156 3.32 22.83 17.37
C GLU A 156 3.44 23.27 15.90
N GLU A 157 2.85 24.42 15.53
CA GLU A 157 3.00 24.98 14.19
C GLU A 157 4.42 25.51 13.95
N ILE A 158 5.09 26.05 14.99
CA ILE A 158 6.50 26.46 14.92
C ILE A 158 7.41 25.25 14.70
N LEU A 159 7.19 24.16 15.44
CA LEU A 159 7.94 22.90 15.27
C LEU A 159 7.74 22.34 13.86
N ALA A 160 6.49 22.27 13.39
CA ALA A 160 6.17 21.82 12.04
C ALA A 160 6.87 22.68 10.97
N ALA A 161 6.95 24.00 11.16
CA ALA A 161 7.66 24.90 10.27
C ALA A 161 9.18 24.64 10.30
N LEU A 162 9.78 24.49 11.48
CA LEU A 162 11.22 24.20 11.63
C LEU A 162 11.59 22.84 10.99
N GLU A 163 10.78 21.80 11.20
CA GLU A 163 10.98 20.49 10.58
C GLU A 163 10.82 20.57 9.06
N SER A 164 9.78 21.27 8.58
CA SER A 164 9.53 21.42 7.15
C SER A 164 10.55 22.29 6.44
N ALA A 165 11.23 23.20 7.16
CA ALA A 165 12.34 23.97 6.62
C ALA A 165 13.52 23.08 6.22
N ALA A 166 13.70 21.89 6.83
CA ALA A 166 14.69 20.91 6.39
C ALA A 166 14.37 20.33 4.99
N GLY A 167 13.11 20.37 4.56
CA GLY A 167 12.69 20.02 3.20
C GLY A 167 13.08 21.06 2.13
N TYR A 168 13.63 22.21 2.52
CA TYR A 168 14.13 23.23 1.60
C TYR A 168 15.40 22.77 0.86
N SER A 169 16.24 21.95 1.49
CA SER A 169 17.41 21.35 0.84
C SER A 169 17.70 19.99 1.49
N PRO A 170 17.22 18.88 0.88
CA PRO A 170 17.51 17.56 1.41
C PRO A 170 19.02 17.30 1.36
N ALA A 171 19.54 16.61 2.38
CA ALA A 171 20.91 16.12 2.36
C ALA A 171 21.07 15.09 1.23
N SER A 172 22.19 15.16 0.49
CA SER A 172 22.50 14.17 -0.53
C SER A 172 22.89 12.85 0.12
N LEU A 173 22.27 11.74 -0.31
CA LEU A 173 22.71 10.40 0.08
C LEU A 173 24.13 10.12 -0.45
N ASN A 174 24.53 10.75 -1.54
CA ASN A 174 25.87 10.64 -2.11
C ASN A 174 26.88 11.63 -1.49
N ALA A 175 26.51 12.33 -0.42
CA ALA A 175 27.45 13.19 0.28
C ALA A 175 28.54 12.32 0.94
N PRO A 176 29.85 12.59 0.71
CA PRO A 176 30.91 11.84 1.35
C PRO A 176 30.88 12.07 2.87
N VAL A 177 31.06 11.00 3.63
CA VAL A 177 31.13 11.03 5.09
C VAL A 177 32.55 10.71 5.54
N GLY A 178 33.20 11.70 6.15
CA GLY A 178 34.58 11.61 6.60
C GLY A 178 35.60 12.04 5.53
N GLY A 179 36.78 12.47 5.97
CA GLY A 179 37.80 13.06 5.07
C GLY A 179 38.68 12.05 4.33
N GLU A 180 38.68 10.78 4.74
CA GLU A 180 39.59 9.74 4.20
C GLU A 180 38.87 8.48 3.69
N SER A 181 37.57 8.30 3.97
CA SER A 181 36.78 7.17 3.47
C SER A 181 35.95 7.53 2.25
N SER A 182 35.80 6.59 1.30
CA SER A 182 34.87 6.68 0.17
C SER A 182 33.40 6.45 0.58
N ALA A 183 33.10 6.45 1.87
CA ALA A 183 31.76 6.15 2.37
C ALA A 183 30.83 7.33 2.08
N GLU A 184 29.68 7.04 1.49
CA GLU A 184 28.62 8.01 1.24
C GLU A 184 27.60 8.00 2.38
N PHE A 185 26.85 9.08 2.55
CA PHE A 185 25.84 9.20 3.61
C PHE A 185 24.76 8.09 3.50
N GLY A 186 24.44 7.68 2.28
CA GLY A 186 23.54 6.58 1.98
C GLY A 186 24.04 5.23 2.47
N ASP A 187 25.35 5.00 2.52
CA ASP A 187 25.93 3.74 3.02
C ASP A 187 25.72 3.57 4.53
N LEU A 188 25.50 4.68 5.24
CA LEU A 188 25.20 4.67 6.67
C LEU A 188 23.71 4.47 6.97
N VAL A 189 22.85 4.59 5.97
CA VAL A 189 21.42 4.35 6.10
C VAL A 189 21.18 2.85 6.01
N GLY A 190 21.12 2.21 7.18
CA GLY A 190 20.74 0.80 7.26
C GLY A 190 19.29 0.59 6.80
N GLU A 191 19.02 -0.58 6.23
CA GLU A 191 17.67 -1.06 5.97
C GLU A 191 17.25 -2.08 7.03
N SER A 192 15.93 -2.18 7.25
CA SER A 192 15.37 -3.31 7.99
C SER A 192 15.56 -4.59 7.18
N ASP A 193 16.38 -5.51 7.70
CA ASP A 193 16.52 -6.85 7.12
C ASP A 193 15.25 -7.65 7.42
N THR A 194 14.36 -7.70 6.44
CA THR A 194 13.08 -8.42 6.54
C THR A 194 13.25 -9.93 6.70
N ASP A 195 14.37 -10.50 6.26
CA ASP A 195 14.67 -11.91 6.52
C ASP A 195 14.99 -12.11 8.01
N LEU A 196 15.79 -11.23 8.62
CA LEU A 196 16.05 -11.22 10.06
C LEU A 196 14.80 -10.96 10.90
N GLU A 197 13.95 -10.00 10.50
CA GLU A 197 12.67 -9.73 11.18
C GLU A 197 11.74 -10.95 11.15
N SER A 198 11.80 -11.76 10.09
CA SER A 198 10.99 -12.98 9.96
C SER A 198 11.54 -14.21 10.68
N VAL A 199 12.76 -14.16 11.23
CA VAL A 199 13.39 -15.33 11.89
C VAL A 199 12.57 -15.80 13.08
N ASP A 200 12.16 -14.88 13.94
CA ASP A 200 11.38 -15.20 15.15
C ASP A 200 10.04 -15.86 14.78
N ASP A 201 9.37 -15.33 13.75
CA ASP A 201 8.13 -15.90 13.21
C ASP A 201 8.38 -17.30 12.63
N ARG A 202 9.43 -17.49 11.83
CA ARG A 202 9.77 -18.78 11.21
C ARG A 202 10.10 -19.84 12.27
N VAL A 203 10.88 -19.49 13.29
CA VAL A 203 11.23 -20.40 14.40
C VAL A 203 9.99 -20.77 15.20
N THR A 204 9.14 -19.79 15.53
CA THR A 204 7.89 -19.99 16.27
C THR A 204 6.93 -20.89 15.48
N VAL A 205 6.68 -20.59 14.21
CA VAL A 205 5.81 -21.39 13.33
C VAL A 205 6.35 -22.81 13.18
N SER A 206 7.66 -22.99 13.00
CA SER A 206 8.27 -24.33 12.90
C SER A 206 7.98 -25.20 14.12
N GLY A 207 8.15 -24.64 15.33
CA GLY A 207 7.81 -25.31 16.58
C GLY A 207 6.32 -25.66 16.69
N LEU A 208 5.44 -24.74 16.28
CA LEU A 208 3.98 -24.93 16.32
C LEU A 208 3.49 -25.96 15.29
N LEU A 209 4.07 -25.98 14.08
CA LEU A 209 3.79 -27.00 13.07
C LEU A 209 4.13 -28.40 13.58
N GLY A 210 5.14 -28.53 14.44
CA GLY A 210 5.48 -29.78 15.12
C GLY A 210 4.38 -30.31 16.06
N ARG A 211 3.51 -29.42 16.57
CA ARG A 211 2.40 -29.76 17.47
C ARG A 211 1.11 -30.14 16.73
N LEU A 212 1.04 -29.85 15.42
CA LEU A 212 -0.08 -30.29 14.59
C LEU A 212 0.03 -31.79 14.28
N PRO A 213 -1.10 -32.52 14.17
CA PRO A 213 -1.07 -33.90 13.75
C PRO A 213 -0.53 -34.02 12.32
N TRP A 214 -0.03 -35.22 11.99
CA TRP A 214 0.64 -35.49 10.72
C TRP A 214 -0.22 -35.10 9.51
N ARG A 215 -1.53 -35.34 9.59
CA ARG A 215 -2.48 -35.08 8.50
C ARG A 215 -2.55 -33.59 8.16
N GLU A 216 -2.79 -32.73 9.14
CA GLU A 216 -2.89 -31.28 8.98
C GLU A 216 -1.56 -30.68 8.54
N ARG A 217 -0.45 -31.13 9.14
CA ARG A 217 0.90 -30.70 8.73
C ARG A 217 1.19 -31.07 7.28
N ARG A 218 0.80 -32.27 6.83
CA ARG A 218 0.98 -32.72 5.44
C ARG A 218 0.11 -31.90 4.48
N ILE A 219 -1.14 -31.60 4.87
CA ILE A 219 -2.06 -30.74 4.10
C ILE A 219 -1.48 -29.33 3.93
N LEU A 220 -0.95 -28.72 5.00
CA LEU A 220 -0.26 -27.43 4.93
C LEU A 220 0.98 -27.48 4.02
N ALA A 221 1.82 -28.51 4.17
CA ALA A 221 3.02 -28.67 3.35
C ALA A 221 2.70 -28.80 1.86
N MET A 222 1.73 -29.62 1.48
CA MET A 222 1.33 -29.73 0.06
C MET A 222 0.71 -28.43 -0.46
N ARG A 223 -0.01 -27.69 0.38
CA ARG A 223 -0.64 -26.43 -0.03
C ARG A 223 0.37 -25.31 -0.24
N PHE A 224 1.25 -25.08 0.73
CA PHE A 224 2.12 -23.91 0.76
C PHE A 224 3.53 -24.15 0.22
N TYR A 225 4.02 -25.40 0.26
CA TYR A 225 5.33 -25.76 -0.28
C TYR A 225 5.21 -26.59 -1.56
N GLY A 226 4.21 -27.48 -1.64
CA GLY A 226 3.95 -28.32 -2.81
C GLY A 226 3.12 -27.64 -3.91
N ASN A 227 2.64 -26.40 -3.69
CA ASN A 227 1.75 -25.65 -4.59
C ASN A 227 0.52 -26.43 -5.10
N GLN A 228 0.07 -27.45 -4.36
CA GLN A 228 -1.06 -28.27 -4.77
C GLN A 228 -2.40 -27.53 -4.57
N THR A 229 -3.35 -27.80 -5.46
CA THR A 229 -4.72 -27.29 -5.30
C THR A 229 -5.45 -28.06 -4.20
N GLN A 230 -6.47 -27.46 -3.58
CA GLN A 230 -7.25 -28.14 -2.55
C GLN A 230 -7.97 -29.39 -3.11
N ALA A 231 -8.30 -29.39 -4.42
CA ALA A 231 -8.89 -30.54 -5.11
C ALA A 231 -7.88 -31.69 -5.27
N GLU A 232 -6.63 -31.40 -5.63
CA GLU A 232 -5.56 -32.40 -5.70
C GLU A 232 -5.23 -32.98 -4.32
N ILE A 233 -5.19 -32.12 -3.30
CA ILE A 233 -4.98 -32.55 -1.91
C ILE A 233 -6.15 -33.45 -1.46
N ALA A 234 -7.38 -33.08 -1.81
CA ALA A 234 -8.59 -33.84 -1.49
C ALA A 234 -8.57 -35.23 -2.11
N ALA A 235 -8.24 -35.32 -3.40
CA ALA A 235 -8.09 -36.58 -4.13
C ALA A 235 -7.03 -37.49 -3.48
N ARG A 236 -5.90 -36.93 -3.06
CA ARG A 236 -4.80 -37.67 -2.43
C ARG A 236 -5.14 -38.19 -1.02
N PHE A 237 -6.06 -37.55 -0.33
CA PHE A 237 -6.51 -37.92 1.02
C PHE A 237 -7.84 -38.66 1.04
N GLY A 238 -8.49 -38.85 -0.12
CA GLY A 238 -9.80 -39.49 -0.21
C GLY A 238 -10.93 -38.71 0.48
N ILE A 239 -10.77 -37.39 0.63
CA ILE A 239 -11.75 -36.50 1.28
C ILE A 239 -12.29 -35.47 0.29
N SER A 240 -13.32 -34.71 0.67
CA SER A 240 -13.83 -33.63 -0.19
C SER A 240 -12.92 -32.39 -0.16
N GLN A 241 -12.93 -31.61 -1.24
CA GLN A 241 -12.20 -30.34 -1.30
C GLN A 241 -12.67 -29.35 -0.22
N MET A 242 -13.97 -29.34 0.10
CA MET A 242 -14.51 -28.54 1.21
C MET A 242 -13.96 -28.99 2.57
N HIS A 243 -13.72 -30.29 2.76
CA HIS A 243 -13.07 -30.80 3.97
C HIS A 243 -11.62 -30.31 4.06
N VAL A 244 -10.85 -30.36 2.97
CA VAL A 244 -9.48 -29.80 2.91
C VAL A 244 -9.48 -28.31 3.24
N SER A 245 -10.41 -27.54 2.66
CA SER A 245 -10.55 -26.11 2.92
C SER A 245 -10.76 -25.82 4.41
N ARG A 246 -11.66 -26.54 5.06
CA ARG A 246 -11.91 -26.41 6.51
C ARG A 246 -10.70 -26.77 7.36
N LEU A 247 -9.97 -27.83 7.01
CA LEU A 247 -8.75 -28.23 7.73
C LEU A 247 -7.66 -27.17 7.62
N LEU A 248 -7.46 -26.60 6.43
CA LEU A 248 -6.52 -25.49 6.21
C LEU A 248 -6.91 -24.28 7.04
N SER A 249 -8.17 -23.83 6.96
CA SER A 249 -8.64 -22.67 7.72
C SER A 249 -8.47 -22.87 9.22
N ARG A 250 -8.79 -24.05 9.76
CA ARG A 250 -8.59 -24.36 11.18
C ARG A 250 -7.12 -24.36 11.58
N ALA A 251 -6.27 -25.01 10.79
CA ALA A 251 -4.83 -25.09 11.07
C ALA A 251 -4.21 -23.68 11.06
N LEU A 252 -4.56 -22.85 10.07
CA LEU A 252 -4.10 -21.46 9.98
C LEU A 252 -4.62 -20.59 11.13
N THR A 253 -5.90 -20.71 11.49
CA THR A 253 -6.47 -19.99 12.64
C THR A 253 -5.76 -20.36 13.93
N TRP A 254 -5.56 -21.66 14.18
CA TRP A 254 -4.85 -22.10 15.37
C TRP A 254 -3.39 -21.63 15.37
N LEU A 255 -2.67 -21.75 14.25
CA LEU A 255 -1.29 -21.25 14.13
C LEU A 255 -1.22 -19.76 14.46
N ARG A 256 -2.13 -18.94 13.92
CA ARG A 256 -2.19 -17.50 14.22
C ARG A 256 -2.43 -17.25 15.71
N GLN A 257 -3.40 -17.93 16.32
CA GLN A 257 -3.69 -17.75 17.75
C GLN A 257 -2.52 -18.23 18.63
N ALA A 258 -1.88 -19.33 18.23
CA ALA A 258 -0.74 -19.90 18.93
C ALA A 258 0.52 -19.03 18.83
N MET A 259 0.73 -18.29 17.73
CA MET A 259 1.82 -17.32 17.59
C MET A 259 1.62 -16.09 18.49
N LEU A 260 0.38 -15.73 18.80
CA LEU A 260 0.05 -14.56 19.63
C LEU A 260 -0.01 -14.87 21.13
N ALA A 261 0.27 -16.11 21.55
CA ALA A 261 0.12 -16.57 22.93
C ALA A 261 1.44 -17.11 23.51
N ASP A 262 1.80 -16.67 24.72
CA ASP A 262 3.01 -17.14 25.44
C ASP A 262 3.00 -18.65 25.73
N SER A 263 1.80 -19.22 25.90
CA SER A 263 1.60 -20.66 26.05
C SER A 263 0.49 -21.13 25.12
N PRO A 264 0.82 -21.69 23.94
CA PRO A 264 -0.18 -22.07 22.96
C PRO A 264 -1.07 -23.19 23.48
N ALA A 265 -2.38 -23.01 23.38
CA ALA A 265 -3.34 -24.07 23.68
C ALA A 265 -3.04 -25.31 22.82
N PRO A 266 -3.14 -26.53 23.38
CA PRO A 266 -2.91 -27.75 22.62
C PRO A 266 -3.81 -27.78 21.39
N TRP A 267 -3.31 -28.32 20.27
CA TRP A 267 -4.15 -28.53 19.10
C TRP A 267 -5.30 -29.45 19.51
N GLN A 268 -6.49 -28.87 19.59
CA GLN A 268 -7.70 -29.65 19.71
C GLN A 268 -8.01 -30.14 18.29
N ALA A 269 -7.50 -31.34 17.98
CA ALA A 269 -7.99 -32.13 16.86
C ALA A 269 -9.46 -32.35 17.16
N GLY A 270 -10.30 -31.43 16.67
CA GLY A 270 -11.70 -31.30 17.04
C GLY A 270 -12.32 -32.62 17.45
N GLY A 271 -12.40 -32.83 18.76
CA GLY A 271 -13.49 -33.60 19.31
C GLY A 271 -14.75 -32.87 18.87
N ALA A 272 -15.66 -33.64 18.29
CA ALA A 272 -17.09 -33.42 18.17
C ALA A 272 -17.65 -32.00 18.46
N GLU A 273 -18.50 -31.56 17.52
CA GLU A 273 -19.55 -30.53 17.67
C GLU A 273 -19.11 -29.08 17.35
N ALA A 274 -19.72 -28.34 16.42
CA ALA A 274 -21.10 -28.36 15.94
C ALA A 274 -21.22 -28.63 14.43
N GLY A 275 -21.84 -29.78 14.10
CA GLY A 275 -22.13 -30.23 12.74
C GLY A 275 -22.25 -31.75 12.65
N GLY A 276 -23.22 -32.34 13.36
CA GLY A 276 -23.66 -33.75 13.23
C GLY A 276 -22.85 -34.78 14.04
N ALA A 277 -23.51 -35.52 14.93
CA ALA A 277 -22.97 -36.77 15.48
C ALA A 277 -22.61 -37.77 14.35
N PRO A 278 -21.64 -38.70 14.55
CA PRO A 278 -21.39 -39.77 13.59
C PRO A 278 -22.70 -40.50 13.32
N ALA A 279 -23.01 -40.75 12.05
CA ALA A 279 -24.31 -41.27 11.73
C ALA A 279 -24.50 -42.66 12.36
N ARG A 280 -25.51 -42.81 13.22
CA ARG A 280 -25.84 -44.09 13.86
C ARG A 280 -26.95 -44.74 13.05
N LEU A 281 -26.71 -45.99 12.69
CA LEU A 281 -27.64 -46.88 12.02
C LEU A 281 -28.15 -47.89 13.03
N GLU A 282 -29.44 -47.84 13.34
CA GLU A 282 -30.09 -48.87 14.15
C GLU A 282 -31.10 -49.62 13.28
N VAL A 283 -30.94 -50.95 13.23
CA VAL A 283 -31.90 -51.83 12.55
C VAL A 283 -32.83 -52.42 13.60
N ARG A 284 -34.11 -52.12 13.50
CA ARG A 284 -35.16 -52.66 14.39
C ARG A 284 -36.11 -53.53 13.58
N GLN A 285 -36.26 -54.78 14.00
CA GLN A 285 -37.23 -55.71 13.42
C GLN A 285 -38.44 -55.85 14.34
N ALA A 286 -39.63 -55.66 13.78
CA ALA A 286 -40.90 -55.84 14.47
C ALA A 286 -41.81 -56.74 13.62
N GLY A 287 -41.76 -58.06 13.89
CA GLY A 287 -42.47 -59.06 13.09
C GLY A 287 -41.93 -59.13 11.65
N GLU A 288 -42.81 -59.00 10.67
CA GLU A 288 -42.47 -59.03 9.23
C GLU A 288 -42.00 -57.67 8.67
N ARG A 289 -41.75 -56.68 9.55
CA ARG A 289 -41.30 -55.34 9.15
C ARG A 289 -39.93 -55.02 9.73
N VAL A 290 -39.04 -54.50 8.88
CA VAL A 290 -37.72 -53.99 9.30
C VAL A 290 -37.68 -52.47 9.12
N VAL A 291 -37.23 -51.77 10.16
CA VAL A 291 -37.01 -50.33 10.16
C VAL A 291 -35.52 -50.04 10.34
N VAL A 292 -34.94 -49.31 9.41
CA VAL A 292 -33.56 -48.81 9.51
C VAL A 292 -33.64 -47.33 9.90
N GLU A 293 -33.31 -47.04 11.15
CA GLU A 293 -33.24 -45.68 11.68
C GLU A 293 -31.85 -45.10 11.39
N VAL A 294 -31.83 -43.97 10.67
CA VAL A 294 -30.60 -43.24 10.36
C VAL A 294 -30.62 -41.91 11.10
N THR A 295 -29.62 -41.70 11.95
CA THR A 295 -29.44 -40.45 12.69
C THR A 295 -28.10 -39.84 12.30
N GLY A 296 -28.01 -38.53 12.04
CA GLY A 296 -26.73 -37.85 11.76
C GLY A 296 -26.40 -37.64 10.27
N GLU A 297 -25.17 -37.17 9.98
CA GLU A 297 -24.69 -36.91 8.61
C GLU A 297 -24.14 -38.20 7.99
N ILE A 298 -24.69 -38.59 6.84
CA ILE A 298 -24.23 -39.77 6.11
C ILE A 298 -23.06 -39.36 5.22
N ASP A 299 -21.84 -39.76 5.61
CA ASP A 299 -20.64 -39.65 4.78
C ASP A 299 -20.44 -40.90 3.91
N ARG A 300 -19.34 -40.93 3.13
CA ARG A 300 -19.04 -42.05 2.23
C ARG A 300 -18.93 -43.40 2.95
N GLU A 301 -18.43 -43.43 4.17
CA GLU A 301 -18.27 -44.66 4.95
C GLU A 301 -19.61 -45.13 5.51
N THR A 302 -20.41 -44.21 6.03
CA THR A 302 -21.73 -44.50 6.59
C THR A 302 -22.75 -44.83 5.49
N ALA A 303 -22.61 -44.27 4.29
CA ALA A 303 -23.41 -44.63 3.12
C ALA A 303 -23.23 -46.11 2.75
N GLU A 304 -22.00 -46.62 2.86
CA GLU A 304 -21.71 -48.03 2.60
C GLU A 304 -22.28 -48.94 3.68
N GLN A 305 -22.21 -48.52 4.95
CA GLN A 305 -22.84 -49.24 6.06
C GLN A 305 -24.38 -49.26 5.93
N LEU A 306 -25.00 -48.15 5.52
CA LEU A 306 -26.44 -48.08 5.24
C LEU A 306 -26.82 -49.03 4.10
N ARG A 307 -26.03 -49.03 3.02
CA ARG A 307 -26.24 -49.94 1.88
C ARG A 307 -26.20 -51.40 2.36
N GLN A 308 -25.22 -51.76 3.17
CA GLN A 308 -25.05 -53.10 3.69
C GLN A 308 -26.21 -53.49 4.62
N ALA A 309 -26.55 -52.66 5.61
CA ALA A 309 -27.64 -52.91 6.56
C ALA A 309 -28.99 -53.11 5.85
N VAL A 310 -29.26 -52.33 4.80
CA VAL A 310 -30.50 -52.45 4.02
C VAL A 310 -30.53 -53.73 3.19
N VAL A 311 -29.40 -54.09 2.55
CA VAL A 311 -29.32 -55.33 1.76
C VAL A 311 -29.44 -56.56 2.66
N GLU A 312 -28.79 -56.55 3.82
CA GLU A 312 -28.90 -57.61 4.83
C GLU A 312 -30.34 -57.70 5.36
N ALA A 313 -30.98 -56.57 5.68
CA ALA A 313 -32.39 -56.54 6.11
C ALA A 313 -33.38 -57.11 5.07
N VAL A 314 -33.09 -57.00 3.78
CA VAL A 314 -33.91 -57.58 2.71
C VAL A 314 -33.63 -59.08 2.56
N ALA A 315 -32.38 -59.50 2.78
CA ALA A 315 -31.96 -60.90 2.64
C ALA A 315 -32.38 -61.76 3.84
N ASP A 316 -32.30 -61.22 5.05
CA ASP A 316 -32.61 -61.93 6.29
C ASP A 316 -34.10 -61.88 6.62
N GLY A 317 -34.70 -63.05 6.84
CA GLY A 317 -36.05 -63.18 7.40
C GLY A 317 -37.22 -62.82 6.46
N HIS A 318 -36.97 -62.49 5.19
CA HIS A 318 -37.99 -62.16 4.17
C HIS A 318 -39.12 -61.24 4.66
N PRO A 319 -38.80 -60.00 5.09
CA PRO A 319 -39.82 -59.07 5.57
C PRO A 319 -40.82 -58.73 4.47
N THR A 320 -42.07 -58.45 4.83
CA THR A 320 -43.09 -57.95 3.89
C THR A 320 -42.94 -56.44 3.64
N GLU A 321 -42.19 -55.72 4.48
CA GLU A 321 -41.87 -54.30 4.32
C GLU A 321 -40.50 -53.92 4.94
N VAL A 322 -39.72 -53.12 4.21
CA VAL A 322 -38.52 -52.43 4.70
C VAL A 322 -38.75 -50.92 4.65
N ALA A 323 -38.61 -50.25 5.80
CA ALA A 323 -38.75 -48.81 5.93
C ALA A 323 -37.44 -48.15 6.38
N ILE A 324 -37.03 -47.07 5.71
CA ILE A 324 -35.89 -46.25 6.15
C ILE A 324 -36.41 -44.97 6.77
N ASP A 325 -36.08 -44.76 8.04
CA ASP A 325 -36.44 -43.57 8.78
C ASP A 325 -35.33 -42.52 8.68
N LEU A 326 -35.68 -41.38 8.08
CA LEU A 326 -34.79 -40.25 7.81
C LEU A 326 -35.11 -39.05 8.70
N THR A 327 -35.80 -39.24 9.83
CA THR A 327 -36.22 -38.17 10.74
C THR A 327 -35.06 -37.26 11.15
N ASP A 328 -33.90 -37.84 11.46
CA ASP A 328 -32.73 -37.13 12.00
C ASP A 328 -31.60 -36.97 10.97
N VAL A 329 -31.93 -37.03 9.67
CA VAL A 329 -30.98 -36.84 8.57
C VAL A 329 -31.09 -35.42 8.03
N ALA A 330 -30.08 -34.60 8.34
CA ALA A 330 -30.04 -33.20 7.94
C ALA A 330 -29.60 -32.97 6.48
N LYS A 331 -28.86 -33.93 5.90
CA LYS A 331 -28.34 -33.83 4.53
C LYS A 331 -28.10 -35.22 3.92
N LEU A 332 -28.44 -35.37 2.64
CA LEU A 332 -28.09 -36.53 1.81
C LEU A 332 -27.12 -36.09 0.72
N ASP A 333 -25.98 -36.78 0.61
CA ASP A 333 -25.02 -36.57 -0.47
C ASP A 333 -25.12 -37.69 -1.53
N GLY A 334 -24.29 -37.61 -2.58
CA GLY A 334 -24.33 -38.58 -3.69
C GLY A 334 -24.20 -40.05 -3.26
N PRO A 335 -23.21 -40.41 -2.43
CA PRO A 335 -23.09 -41.75 -1.85
C PRO A 335 -24.34 -42.20 -1.07
N ALA A 336 -24.91 -41.34 -0.22
CA ALA A 336 -26.11 -41.66 0.55
C ALA A 336 -27.32 -41.95 -0.37
N LEU A 337 -27.52 -41.13 -1.41
CA LEU A 337 -28.57 -41.35 -2.40
C LEU A 337 -28.36 -42.66 -3.17
N ALA A 338 -27.12 -42.97 -3.55
CA ALA A 338 -26.80 -44.23 -4.24
C ALA A 338 -27.09 -45.47 -3.37
N ALA A 339 -26.81 -45.40 -2.07
CA ALA A 339 -27.13 -46.47 -1.12
C ALA A 339 -28.65 -46.71 -1.02
N LEU A 340 -29.44 -45.65 -0.94
CA LEU A 340 -30.91 -45.74 -0.89
C LEU A 340 -31.50 -46.31 -2.19
N VAL A 341 -30.99 -45.92 -3.36
CA VAL A 341 -31.39 -46.48 -4.66
C VAL A 341 -31.08 -47.97 -4.74
N ALA A 342 -29.87 -48.36 -4.36
CA ALA A 342 -29.47 -49.76 -4.34
C ALA A 342 -30.36 -50.62 -3.41
N GLY A 343 -30.72 -50.08 -2.25
CA GLY A 343 -31.62 -50.72 -1.30
C GLY A 343 -33.04 -50.92 -1.84
N ARG A 344 -33.63 -49.89 -2.44
CA ARG A 344 -34.94 -49.98 -3.09
C ARG A 344 -34.95 -51.04 -4.20
N ASP A 345 -33.93 -51.04 -5.04
CA ASP A 345 -33.85 -51.98 -6.16
C ASP A 345 -33.67 -53.43 -5.66
N ALA A 346 -32.96 -53.63 -4.54
CA ALA A 346 -32.87 -54.93 -3.88
C ALA A 346 -34.22 -55.40 -3.32
N ALA A 347 -34.96 -54.52 -2.62
CA ALA A 347 -36.29 -54.82 -2.11
C ALA A 347 -37.27 -55.18 -3.23
N HIS A 348 -37.24 -54.46 -4.35
CA HIS A 348 -38.08 -54.74 -5.51
C HIS A 348 -37.79 -56.11 -6.13
N ARG A 349 -36.51 -56.50 -6.26
CA ARG A 349 -36.14 -57.84 -6.74
C ARG A 349 -36.60 -58.96 -5.82
N ALA A 350 -36.64 -58.70 -4.51
CA ALA A 350 -37.08 -59.65 -3.50
C ALA A 350 -38.61 -59.66 -3.28
N GLY A 351 -39.37 -58.80 -3.96
CA GLY A 351 -40.83 -58.67 -3.77
C GLY A 351 -41.24 -58.02 -2.44
N VAL A 352 -40.31 -57.30 -1.79
CA VAL A 352 -40.51 -56.64 -0.49
C VAL A 352 -40.98 -55.20 -0.70
N ARG A 353 -41.96 -54.73 0.09
CA ARG A 353 -42.41 -53.32 0.01
C ARG A 353 -41.33 -52.38 0.56
N TRP A 354 -40.98 -51.37 -0.22
CA TRP A 354 -40.01 -50.34 0.16
C TRP A 354 -40.70 -49.04 0.57
N ARG A 355 -40.24 -48.41 1.66
CA ARG A 355 -40.76 -47.11 2.10
C ARG A 355 -39.66 -46.21 2.67
N LEU A 356 -39.67 -44.94 2.30
CA LEU A 356 -38.95 -43.89 3.02
C LEU A 356 -39.92 -43.20 3.98
N ALA A 357 -39.53 -43.08 5.25
CA ALA A 357 -40.36 -42.52 6.31
C ALA A 357 -39.74 -41.23 6.87
N ARG A 358 -40.61 -40.27 7.20
CA ARG A 358 -40.30 -39.07 8.00
C ARG A 358 -39.10 -38.24 7.50
N ALA A 359 -38.87 -38.19 6.19
CA ALA A 359 -37.82 -37.36 5.60
C ALA A 359 -38.11 -35.86 5.78
N GLN A 360 -37.14 -35.11 6.30
CA GLN A 360 -37.24 -33.65 6.46
C GLN A 360 -37.43 -32.95 5.10
N PRO A 361 -38.12 -31.78 5.04
CA PRO A 361 -38.36 -31.07 3.77
C PRO A 361 -37.10 -30.81 2.95
N VAL A 362 -35.97 -30.52 3.62
CA VAL A 362 -34.68 -30.23 2.99
C VAL A 362 -34.10 -31.41 2.19
N VAL A 363 -34.39 -32.66 2.59
CA VAL A 363 -33.90 -33.86 1.91
C VAL A 363 -34.87 -34.39 0.87
N GLN A 364 -36.14 -33.96 0.88
CA GLN A 364 -37.16 -34.43 -0.07
C GLN A 364 -36.81 -34.08 -1.53
N HIS A 365 -36.22 -32.91 -1.77
CA HIS A 365 -35.80 -32.50 -3.11
C HIS A 365 -34.73 -33.46 -3.68
N SER A 366 -33.73 -33.81 -2.87
CA SER A 366 -32.68 -34.75 -3.25
C SER A 366 -33.21 -36.17 -3.48
N LEU A 367 -34.15 -36.63 -2.65
CA LEU A 367 -34.80 -37.93 -2.81
C LEU A 367 -35.64 -37.99 -4.09
N SER A 368 -36.34 -36.91 -4.40
CA SER A 368 -37.15 -36.84 -5.61
C SER A 368 -36.29 -36.78 -6.88
N ALA A 369 -35.20 -36.00 -6.86
CA ALA A 369 -34.22 -35.98 -7.95
C ALA A 369 -33.59 -37.37 -8.21
N ALA A 370 -33.45 -38.19 -7.17
CA ALA A 370 -33.00 -39.58 -7.27
C ALA A 370 -34.12 -40.58 -7.64
N GLY A 371 -35.35 -40.11 -7.84
CA GLY A 371 -36.52 -40.94 -8.16
C GLY A 371 -36.96 -41.86 -7.02
N LEU A 372 -36.56 -41.58 -5.78
CA LEU A 372 -36.88 -42.39 -4.60
C LEU A 372 -38.23 -42.06 -3.98
N VAL A 373 -38.79 -40.88 -4.30
CA VAL A 373 -40.13 -40.43 -3.88
C VAL A 373 -40.77 -39.70 -5.06
N ALA A 374 -42.08 -39.91 -5.28
CA ALA A 374 -42.83 -39.12 -6.25
C ALA A 374 -42.90 -37.65 -5.80
N LEU A 375 -42.66 -36.70 -6.71
CA LEU A 375 -42.90 -35.28 -6.42
C LEU A 375 -44.35 -35.12 -5.96
N PRO A 376 -44.64 -34.36 -4.88
CA PRO A 376 -46.01 -33.88 -4.71
C PRO A 376 -46.34 -33.09 -5.98
N ALA A 377 -47.43 -33.47 -6.65
CA ALA A 377 -47.95 -32.68 -7.76
C ALA A 377 -48.32 -31.29 -7.20
N ASP A 378 -47.75 -30.24 -7.77
CA ASP A 378 -48.12 -28.85 -7.48
C ASP A 378 -49.60 -28.58 -7.71
#